data_AF-A0A417APE3-F1
#
_entry.id   AF-A0A417APE3-F1
#
_cell.length_a   1.000
_cell.length_b   1.000
_cell.length_c   1.000
_cell.angle_alpha   90.00
_cell.angle_beta   90.00
_cell.angle_gamma   90.00
#
_symmetry.space_group_name_H-M   'P 1'
#
loop_
_entity.id
_entity.type
_entity.pdbx_description
1 polymer ?
#
loop_
_entity_poly.entity_id
_entity_poly.type
_entity_poly.pdbx_seq_one_letter_code
_entity_poly.pdbx_strand_id
1 'polypeptide(L)'
;MLIDITLKITPKMVTDAQGNEKKALVGHLGTHFDVMNKEFPLEYTKRRAIVFDVSDVGDRDIDIDDIVISKVEQNMFVAFYTGFIEKEGYGGKEYFTGHPQLSDKLIDALLDKGVSIIGVDCAGVRRGKEHTPKDQYCADQGVFIIENLCNLQKVIESGGTCLINTYPMNYADMTGLPCRVVAEV
;
A
#
# COMPACT_ATOMS: atom_id res chain seq x y z
N MET A 1 -10.10 -7.82 -17.47
CA MET A 1 -11.13 -7.06 -16.70
C MET A 1 -10.42 -5.95 -15.93
N LEU A 2 -11.08 -4.83 -15.61
CA LEU A 2 -10.50 -3.79 -14.76
C LEU A 2 -11.12 -3.82 -13.37
N ILE A 3 -10.29 -3.80 -12.33
CA ILE A 3 -10.69 -3.69 -10.93
C ILE A 3 -10.12 -2.39 -10.38
N ASP A 4 -11.01 -1.51 -9.92
CA ASP A 4 -10.61 -0.31 -9.21
C ASP A 4 -10.19 -0.68 -7.78
N ILE A 5 -8.90 -0.55 -7.49
CA ILE A 5 -8.34 -0.81 -6.15
C ILE A 5 -8.02 0.49 -5.40
N THR A 6 -8.58 1.61 -5.88
CA THR A 6 -8.53 2.92 -5.22
C THR A 6 -9.72 3.05 -4.26
N LEU A 7 -9.46 3.41 -3.02
CA LEU A 7 -10.50 3.74 -2.05
C LEU A 7 -11.33 4.94 -2.54
N LYS A 8 -12.64 4.76 -2.60
CA LYS A 8 -13.57 5.86 -2.86
C LYS A 8 -13.71 6.73 -1.61
N ILE A 9 -13.22 7.97 -1.69
CA ILE A 9 -13.30 8.94 -0.60
C ILE A 9 -14.64 9.67 -0.59
N THR A 10 -15.26 9.76 0.59
CA THR A 10 -16.47 10.54 0.84
C THR A 10 -16.16 11.75 1.73
N PRO A 11 -16.96 12.83 1.71
CA PRO A 11 -16.76 13.97 2.61
C PRO A 11 -16.67 13.58 4.09
N LYS A 12 -17.50 12.60 4.52
CA LYS A 12 -17.44 12.08 5.89
C LYS A 12 -16.07 11.44 6.20
N MET A 13 -15.54 10.62 5.31
CA MET A 13 -14.22 10.00 5.47
C MET A 13 -13.10 11.05 5.54
N VAL A 14 -13.21 12.14 4.79
CA VAL A 14 -12.23 13.25 4.89
C VAL A 14 -12.23 13.86 6.28
N THR A 15 -13.40 14.20 6.81
CA THR A 15 -13.53 14.77 8.16
C THR A 15 -13.04 13.80 9.23
N ASP A 16 -13.42 12.53 9.13
CA ASP A 16 -13.03 11.49 10.09
C ASP A 16 -11.50 11.28 10.05
N ALA A 17 -10.91 11.18 8.85
CA ALA A 17 -9.46 11.04 8.69
C ALA A 17 -8.70 12.25 9.20
N GLN A 18 -9.14 13.48 8.92
CA GLN A 18 -8.49 14.70 9.44
C GLN A 18 -8.48 14.77 10.97
N GLY A 19 -9.52 14.24 11.63
CA GLY A 19 -9.59 14.17 13.08
C GLY A 19 -8.63 13.16 13.72
N ASN A 20 -8.21 12.14 12.95
CA ASN A 20 -7.44 11.01 13.46
C ASN A 20 -6.00 10.91 12.89
N GLU A 21 -5.74 11.49 11.71
CA GLU A 21 -4.47 11.42 11.00
C GLU A 21 -4.06 12.81 10.47
N LYS A 22 -3.00 13.38 11.06
CA LYS A 22 -2.57 14.75 10.75
C LYS A 22 -2.03 14.90 9.33
N LYS A 23 -1.53 13.81 8.72
CA LYS A 23 -0.96 13.82 7.37
C LYS A 23 -1.98 13.74 6.23
N ALA A 24 -3.25 13.47 6.52
CA ALA A 24 -4.28 13.38 5.49
C ALA A 24 -4.37 14.65 4.62
N LEU A 25 -4.06 15.83 5.17
CA LEU A 25 -4.08 17.11 4.45
C LEU A 25 -2.83 17.39 3.60
N VAL A 26 -1.78 16.58 3.71
CA VAL A 26 -0.52 16.72 2.95
C VAL A 26 -0.30 15.54 1.99
N GLY A 27 -1.40 15.05 1.40
CA GLY A 27 -1.37 14.10 0.29
C GLY A 27 -1.48 12.62 0.67
N HIS A 28 -1.61 12.31 1.96
CA HIS A 28 -1.81 10.94 2.47
C HIS A 28 -3.30 10.57 2.67
N LEU A 29 -4.22 11.32 2.05
CA LEU A 29 -5.66 11.03 2.13
C LEU A 29 -6.05 9.89 1.19
N GLY A 30 -6.71 8.88 1.73
CA GLY A 30 -7.18 7.72 0.96
C GLY A 30 -6.04 6.91 0.37
N THR A 31 -6.28 6.30 -0.79
CA THR A 31 -5.22 5.62 -1.53
C THR A 31 -4.21 6.64 -2.06
N HIS A 32 -2.96 6.47 -1.65
CA HIS A 32 -1.89 7.38 -1.99
C HIS A 32 -0.57 6.62 -2.15
N PHE A 33 0.37 7.26 -2.82
CA PHE A 33 1.73 6.80 -3.03
C PHE A 33 2.67 7.61 -2.13
N ASP A 34 3.40 6.92 -1.25
CA ASP A 34 4.38 7.56 -0.35
C ASP A 34 5.67 7.84 -1.09
N VAL A 35 5.71 9.00 -1.75
CA VAL A 35 6.87 9.46 -2.54
C VAL A 35 8.02 9.95 -1.65
N MET A 36 7.72 10.29 -0.40
CA MET A 36 8.69 10.75 0.59
C MET A 36 9.48 11.97 0.10
N ASN A 37 10.81 11.91 0.10
CA ASN A 37 11.68 12.97 -0.43
C ASN A 37 12.14 12.70 -1.88
N LYS A 38 11.42 11.85 -2.62
CA LYS A 38 11.73 11.48 -4.01
C LYS A 38 10.70 12.09 -4.97
N GLU A 39 10.75 11.64 -6.21
CA GLU A 39 9.73 11.87 -7.22
C GLU A 39 9.16 10.53 -7.70
N PHE A 40 7.94 10.54 -8.22
CA PHE A 40 7.34 9.34 -8.79
C PHE A 40 8.06 8.92 -10.08
N PRO A 41 8.65 7.71 -10.16
CA PRO A 41 9.26 7.25 -11.41
C PRO A 41 8.18 6.88 -12.42
N LEU A 42 8.11 7.56 -13.57
CA LEU A 42 7.08 7.30 -14.59
C LEU A 42 7.07 5.85 -15.12
N GLU A 43 8.22 5.16 -15.08
CA GLU A 43 8.29 3.74 -15.44
C GLU A 43 7.54 2.81 -14.45
N TYR A 44 7.13 3.33 -13.29
CA TYR A 44 6.36 2.62 -12.26
C TYR A 44 4.84 2.75 -12.51
N THR A 45 4.42 3.54 -13.52
CA THR A 45 3.02 3.68 -13.91
C THR A 45 2.36 2.34 -14.24
N LYS A 46 3.11 1.36 -14.76
CA LYS A 46 2.59 0.03 -15.05
C LYS A 46 3.57 -1.05 -14.62
N ARG A 47 3.18 -1.88 -13.65
CA ARG A 47 4.00 -2.99 -13.15
C ARG A 47 3.23 -4.31 -13.20
N ARG A 48 3.96 -5.41 -13.49
CA ARG A 48 3.47 -6.77 -13.16
C ARG A 48 3.29 -6.83 -11.66
N ALA A 49 2.21 -7.46 -11.23
CA ALA A 49 1.82 -7.47 -9.84
C ALA A 49 1.47 -8.87 -9.35
N ILE A 50 1.71 -9.09 -8.07
CA ILE A 50 1.20 -10.23 -7.30
C ILE A 50 0.53 -9.72 -6.03
N VAL A 51 -0.64 -10.25 -5.72
CA VAL A 51 -1.38 -9.99 -4.48
C VAL A 51 -1.33 -11.23 -3.62
N PHE A 52 -0.80 -11.10 -2.41
CA PHE A 52 -0.79 -12.16 -1.42
C PHE A 52 -1.98 -11.98 -0.46
N ASP A 53 -2.74 -13.05 -0.28
CA ASP A 53 -3.73 -13.13 0.79
C ASP A 53 -3.02 -13.45 2.10
N VAL A 54 -3.07 -12.51 3.03
CA VAL A 54 -2.51 -12.61 4.39
C VAL A 54 -3.59 -12.26 5.42
N SER A 55 -4.86 -12.37 5.04
CA SER A 55 -6.01 -11.94 5.86
C SER A 55 -6.23 -12.78 7.12
N ASP A 56 -5.58 -13.94 7.20
CA ASP A 56 -5.54 -14.83 8.35
C ASP A 56 -4.44 -14.48 9.38
N VAL A 57 -3.56 -13.51 9.08
CA VAL A 57 -2.49 -13.07 9.99
C VAL A 57 -2.96 -11.86 10.81
N GLY A 58 -3.38 -12.10 12.07
CA GLY A 58 -3.90 -11.06 12.97
C GLY A 58 -3.04 -10.74 14.21
N ASP A 59 -2.35 -11.74 14.78
CA ASP A 59 -1.77 -11.65 16.13
C ASP A 59 -0.26 -11.34 16.15
N ARG A 60 0.34 -11.12 14.98
CA ARG A 60 1.76 -10.85 14.78
C ARG A 60 1.99 -10.09 13.48
N ASP A 61 3.21 -9.65 13.26
CA ASP A 61 3.65 -9.13 11.96
C ASP A 61 3.53 -10.22 10.87
N ILE A 62 3.20 -9.78 9.66
CA ILE A 62 3.25 -10.59 8.44
C ILE A 62 4.73 -10.81 8.10
N ASP A 63 5.16 -12.06 8.06
CA ASP A 63 6.55 -12.49 7.85
C ASP A 63 6.72 -13.11 6.45
N ILE A 64 7.96 -13.37 6.07
CA ILE A 64 8.32 -13.97 4.79
C ILE A 64 7.66 -15.34 4.57
N ASP A 65 7.40 -16.07 5.66
CA ASP A 65 6.82 -17.41 5.62
C ASP A 65 5.31 -17.39 5.31
N ASP A 66 4.67 -16.22 5.40
CA ASP A 66 3.26 -16.03 5.03
C ASP A 66 3.08 -15.85 3.51
N ILE A 67 4.18 -15.71 2.75
CA ILE A 67 4.12 -15.52 1.30
C ILE A 67 5.02 -16.49 0.54
N VAL A 68 4.72 -16.68 -0.74
CA VAL A 68 5.58 -17.46 -1.63
C VAL A 68 6.60 -16.52 -2.30
N ILE A 69 7.62 -16.09 -1.55
CA ILE A 69 8.63 -15.10 -1.98
C ILE A 69 9.35 -15.48 -3.30
N SER A 70 9.39 -16.77 -3.64
CA SER A 70 9.96 -17.25 -4.91
C SER A 70 9.16 -16.81 -6.14
N LYS A 71 7.90 -16.40 -5.99
CA LYS A 71 7.08 -15.80 -7.05
C LYS A 71 7.33 -14.30 -7.24
N VAL A 72 8.06 -13.67 -6.33
CA VAL A 72 8.39 -12.24 -6.41
C VAL A 72 9.62 -12.05 -7.30
N GLU A 73 9.43 -11.25 -8.33
CA GLU A 73 10.45 -10.86 -9.31
C GLU A 73 10.76 -9.35 -9.19
N GLN A 74 11.92 -8.96 -9.71
CA GLN A 74 12.33 -7.56 -9.79
C GLN A 74 11.29 -6.70 -10.50
N ASN A 75 11.17 -5.45 -10.09
CA ASN A 75 10.27 -4.42 -10.60
C ASN A 75 8.77 -4.68 -10.37
N MET A 76 8.38 -5.77 -9.71
CA MET A 76 6.96 -6.04 -9.46
C MET A 76 6.30 -5.02 -8.51
N PHE A 77 4.98 -4.92 -8.61
CA PHE A 77 4.13 -4.43 -7.54
C PHE A 77 3.72 -5.62 -6.66
N VAL A 78 4.07 -5.61 -5.38
CA VAL A 78 3.69 -6.67 -4.45
C VAL A 78 2.65 -6.12 -3.48
N ALA A 79 1.43 -6.64 -3.53
CA ALA A 79 0.34 -6.21 -2.66
C ALA A 79 0.04 -7.26 -1.58
N PHE A 80 -0.40 -6.79 -0.42
CA PHE A 80 -0.84 -7.62 0.69
C PHE A 80 -2.31 -7.31 0.99
N TYR A 81 -3.16 -8.31 0.80
CA TYR A 81 -4.56 -8.25 1.21
C TYR A 81 -4.67 -8.76 2.65
N THR A 82 -4.97 -7.84 3.56
CA THR A 82 -5.20 -8.13 4.98
C THR A 82 -6.70 -8.19 5.31
N GLY A 83 -7.54 -7.65 4.43
CA GLY A 83 -8.97 -7.45 4.65
C GLY A 83 -9.28 -6.31 5.62
N PHE A 84 -8.26 -5.56 6.07
CA PHE A 84 -8.42 -4.60 7.16
C PHE A 84 -9.31 -3.40 6.76
N ILE A 85 -9.15 -2.85 5.55
CA ILE A 85 -10.02 -1.77 5.05
C ILE A 85 -11.49 -2.16 4.93
N GLU A 86 -11.78 -3.44 4.68
CA GLU A 86 -13.15 -3.94 4.55
C GLU A 86 -13.77 -4.22 5.93
N LYS A 87 -12.97 -4.72 6.87
CA LYS A 87 -13.39 -5.01 8.25
C LYS A 87 -13.63 -3.74 9.07
N GLU A 88 -12.65 -2.83 9.08
CA GLU A 88 -12.67 -1.65 9.95
C GLU A 88 -13.26 -0.40 9.27
N GLY A 89 -13.06 -0.26 7.96
CA GLY A 89 -13.40 0.94 7.21
C GLY A 89 -12.41 2.10 7.44
N TYR A 90 -12.14 2.83 6.37
CA TYR A 90 -11.21 3.96 6.39
C TYR A 90 -11.71 5.16 7.21
N GLY A 91 -10.81 5.78 7.97
CA GLY A 91 -11.03 7.09 8.63
C GLY A 91 -11.18 7.03 10.14
N GLY A 92 -11.47 5.86 10.72
CA GLY A 92 -11.57 5.68 12.17
C GLY A 92 -10.21 5.63 12.87
N LYS A 93 -10.19 5.91 14.18
CA LYS A 93 -8.97 5.80 14.99
C LYS A 93 -8.36 4.39 14.93
N GLU A 94 -9.18 3.36 15.08
CA GLU A 94 -8.73 1.96 15.03
C GLU A 94 -8.04 1.65 13.69
N TYR A 95 -8.60 2.18 12.60
CA TYR A 95 -8.01 2.01 11.27
C TYR A 95 -6.57 2.54 11.17
N PHE A 96 -6.27 3.67 11.79
CA PHE A 96 -4.93 4.27 11.77
C PHE A 96 -3.97 3.72 12.82
N THR A 97 -4.46 3.03 13.87
CA THR A 97 -3.60 2.58 14.98
C THR A 97 -3.49 1.06 15.14
N GLY A 98 -4.44 0.29 14.61
CA GLY A 98 -4.55 -1.15 14.81
C GLY A 98 -4.24 -2.02 13.58
N HIS A 99 -3.91 -1.43 12.44
CA HIS A 99 -3.77 -2.15 11.17
C HIS A 99 -2.63 -3.17 11.14
N PRO A 100 -2.73 -4.33 10.48
CA PRO A 100 -1.61 -5.27 10.32
C PRO A 100 -0.31 -4.62 9.83
N GLN A 101 0.83 -5.18 10.23
CA GLN A 101 2.17 -4.70 9.86
C GLN A 101 2.96 -5.77 9.13
N LEU A 102 3.87 -5.36 8.26
CA LEU A 102 4.90 -6.22 7.71
C LEU A 102 6.11 -6.26 8.66
N SER A 103 6.69 -7.44 8.86
CA SER A 103 7.95 -7.58 9.60
C SER A 103 9.10 -6.90 8.85
N ASP A 104 10.14 -6.47 9.58
CA ASP A 104 11.34 -5.89 8.95
C ASP A 104 11.99 -6.88 7.97
N LYS A 105 12.04 -8.16 8.36
CA LYS A 105 12.59 -9.25 7.53
C LYS A 105 11.85 -9.39 6.20
N LEU A 106 10.52 -9.27 6.19
CA LEU A 106 9.73 -9.31 4.96
C LEU A 106 10.02 -8.08 4.09
N ILE A 107 10.03 -6.88 4.69
CA ILE A 107 10.34 -5.65 3.96
C ILE A 107 11.72 -5.75 3.32
N ASP A 108 12.76 -6.10 4.09
CA ASP A 108 14.13 -6.24 3.59
C ASP A 108 14.22 -7.28 2.45
N ALA A 109 13.51 -8.41 2.56
CA ALA A 109 13.47 -9.41 1.48
C ALA A 109 12.83 -8.88 0.19
N LEU A 110 11.81 -8.00 0.29
CA LEU A 110 11.20 -7.37 -0.88
C LEU A 110 12.13 -6.32 -1.50
N LEU A 111 12.87 -5.58 -0.67
CA LEU A 111 13.89 -4.63 -1.12
C LEU A 111 15.04 -5.36 -1.84
N ASP A 112 15.54 -6.47 -1.28
CA ASP A 112 16.56 -7.33 -1.91
C ASP A 112 16.11 -7.88 -3.26
N LYS A 113 14.81 -8.14 -3.42
CA LYS A 113 14.21 -8.54 -4.71
C LYS A 113 14.14 -7.40 -5.73
N GLY A 114 14.30 -6.15 -5.29
CA GLY A 114 14.17 -4.96 -6.14
C GLY A 114 12.75 -4.80 -6.68
N VAL A 115 11.72 -5.04 -5.86
CA VAL A 115 10.33 -4.73 -6.24
C VAL A 115 10.16 -3.22 -6.39
N SER A 116 9.19 -2.77 -7.18
CA SER A 116 8.96 -1.33 -7.38
C SER A 116 8.09 -0.73 -6.30
N ILE A 117 7.00 -1.44 -5.95
CA ILE A 117 5.94 -0.93 -5.08
C ILE A 117 5.49 -2.03 -4.14
N ILE A 118 5.33 -1.68 -2.86
CA ILE A 118 4.67 -2.49 -1.84
C ILE A 118 3.31 -1.87 -1.58
N GLY A 119 2.23 -2.62 -1.84
CA GLY A 119 0.86 -2.16 -1.64
C GLY A 119 0.18 -2.82 -0.43
N VAL A 120 -0.57 -2.06 0.35
CA VAL A 120 -1.36 -2.58 1.48
C VAL A 120 -2.78 -2.03 1.46
N ASP A 121 -3.75 -2.83 1.90
CA ASP A 121 -5.14 -2.42 2.13
C ASP A 121 -5.36 -1.89 3.55
N CYS A 122 -4.40 -1.15 4.08
CA CYS A 122 -4.44 -0.54 5.40
C CYS A 122 -3.59 0.74 5.45
N ALA A 123 -3.51 1.37 6.62
CA ALA A 123 -2.85 2.68 6.82
C ALA A 123 -1.31 2.61 6.94
N GLY A 124 -0.68 1.55 6.44
CA GLY A 124 0.77 1.49 6.27
C GLY A 124 1.41 0.14 6.53
N VAL A 125 2.68 0.01 6.14
CA VAL A 125 3.47 -1.23 6.33
C VAL A 125 3.99 -1.38 7.76
N ARG A 126 4.14 -0.26 8.49
CA ARG A 126 4.51 -0.18 9.91
C ARG A 126 3.63 0.86 10.62
N ARG A 127 3.53 0.78 11.94
CA ARG A 127 2.71 1.69 12.76
C ARG A 127 3.51 2.75 13.48
N GLY A 128 2.80 3.79 13.92
CA GLY A 128 3.27 4.73 14.95
C GLY A 128 4.61 5.37 14.59
N LYS A 129 5.60 5.24 15.50
CA LYS A 129 6.91 5.87 15.31
C LYS A 129 7.76 5.21 14.22
N GLU A 130 7.41 3.99 13.81
CA GLU A 130 8.16 3.22 12.82
C GLU A 130 7.67 3.45 11.39
N HIS A 131 6.42 3.89 11.21
CA HIS A 131 5.78 4.12 9.91
C HIS A 131 6.66 5.00 9.00
N THR A 132 6.78 6.29 9.31
CA THR A 132 7.43 7.26 8.40
C THR A 132 8.91 6.97 8.14
N PRO A 133 9.72 6.58 9.16
CA PRO A 133 11.09 6.16 8.90
C PRO A 133 11.18 4.93 7.99
N LYS A 134 10.21 4.00 8.06
CA LYS A 134 10.23 2.81 7.23
C LYS A 134 9.89 3.11 5.77
N ASP A 135 8.91 3.97 5.49
CA ASP A 135 8.59 4.33 4.10
C ASP A 135 9.74 5.09 3.46
N GLN A 136 10.41 5.98 4.21
CA GLN A 136 11.63 6.66 3.76
C GLN A 136 12.76 5.66 3.48
N TYR A 137 12.95 4.67 4.36
CA TYR A 137 13.94 3.61 4.18
C TYR A 137 13.71 2.83 2.87
N CYS A 138 12.47 2.50 2.55
CA CYS A 138 12.12 1.88 1.27
C CYS A 138 12.39 2.83 0.10
N ALA A 139 11.94 4.08 0.19
CA ALA A 139 12.07 5.07 -0.88
C ALA A 139 13.54 5.40 -1.20
N ASP A 140 14.42 5.38 -0.21
CA ASP A 140 15.87 5.55 -0.40
C ASP A 140 16.50 4.41 -1.22
N GLN A 141 15.83 3.27 -1.33
CA GLN A 141 16.23 2.12 -2.15
C GLN A 141 15.43 2.01 -3.46
N GLY A 142 14.61 3.03 -3.77
CA GLY A 142 13.78 3.06 -4.96
C GLY A 142 12.51 2.22 -4.89
N VAL A 143 12.12 1.75 -3.70
CA VAL A 143 10.88 0.99 -3.49
C VAL A 143 9.87 1.84 -2.74
N PHE A 144 8.65 1.93 -3.22
CA PHE A 144 7.66 2.85 -2.67
C PHE A 144 6.45 2.14 -2.08
N ILE A 145 5.76 2.80 -1.16
CA ILE A 145 4.57 2.27 -0.52
C ILE A 145 3.32 2.86 -1.17
N ILE A 146 2.29 2.02 -1.34
CA ILE A 146 0.92 2.48 -1.59
C ILE A 146 0.02 1.93 -0.50
N GLU A 147 -0.64 2.85 0.19
CA GLU A 147 -1.53 2.53 1.30
C GLU A 147 -3.00 2.60 0.91
N ASN A 148 -3.85 2.08 1.80
CA ASN A 148 -5.30 2.20 1.72
C ASN A 148 -5.88 1.70 0.39
N LEU A 149 -5.29 0.65 -0.19
CA LEU A 149 -5.88 -0.06 -1.32
C LEU A 149 -7.21 -0.71 -0.89
N CYS A 150 -8.10 -0.99 -1.84
CA CYS A 150 -9.34 -1.71 -1.59
C CYS A 150 -9.58 -2.77 -2.66
N ASN A 151 -10.60 -3.62 -2.48
CA ASN A 151 -10.99 -4.64 -3.47
C ASN A 151 -9.89 -5.65 -3.86
N LEU A 152 -8.83 -5.80 -3.04
CA LEU A 152 -7.75 -6.75 -3.35
C LEU A 152 -8.24 -8.20 -3.36
N GLN A 153 -9.30 -8.52 -2.59
CA GLN A 153 -9.97 -9.82 -2.66
C GLN A 153 -10.42 -10.16 -4.09
N LYS A 154 -10.98 -9.22 -4.84
CA LYS A 154 -11.41 -9.44 -6.23
C LYS A 154 -10.24 -9.73 -7.17
N VAL A 155 -9.07 -9.17 -6.89
CA VAL A 155 -7.84 -9.45 -7.65
C VAL A 155 -7.37 -10.87 -7.35
N ILE A 156 -7.41 -11.30 -6.08
CA ILE A 156 -7.12 -12.67 -5.67
C ILE A 156 -8.09 -13.67 -6.33
N GLU A 157 -9.39 -13.40 -6.31
CA GLU A 157 -10.43 -14.21 -6.97
C GLU A 157 -10.22 -14.31 -8.49
N SER A 158 -9.53 -13.32 -9.09
CA SER A 158 -9.16 -13.31 -10.51
C SER A 158 -7.80 -13.96 -10.80
N GLY A 159 -7.19 -14.63 -9.82
CA GLY A 159 -5.92 -15.36 -9.96
C GLY A 159 -4.70 -14.72 -9.28
N GLY A 160 -4.86 -13.54 -8.67
CA GLY A 160 -3.85 -12.90 -7.80
C GLY A 160 -2.60 -12.36 -8.51
N THR A 161 -2.39 -12.64 -9.80
CA THR A 161 -1.31 -12.05 -10.62
C THR A 161 -1.91 -11.23 -11.75
N CYS A 162 -1.47 -9.99 -11.92
CA CYS A 162 -2.08 -9.04 -12.85
C CYS A 162 -1.11 -7.93 -13.30
N LEU A 163 -1.61 -6.95 -14.04
CA LEU A 163 -0.92 -5.68 -14.25
C LEU A 163 -1.59 -4.60 -13.38
N ILE A 164 -0.82 -3.86 -12.60
CA ILE A 164 -1.32 -2.71 -11.85
C ILE A 164 -0.85 -1.43 -12.53
N ASN A 165 -1.81 -0.53 -12.73
CA ASN A 165 -1.58 0.80 -13.26
C ASN A 165 -1.73 1.83 -12.13
N THR A 166 -0.69 2.61 -11.88
CA THR A 166 -0.60 3.59 -10.78
C THR A 166 -0.43 4.99 -11.34
N TYR A 167 -1.33 5.90 -10.97
CA TYR A 167 -1.35 7.29 -11.43
C TYR A 167 -1.41 8.25 -10.23
N PRO A 168 -0.26 8.60 -9.63
CA PRO A 168 -0.20 9.61 -8.58
C PRO A 168 -0.43 11.01 -9.13
N MET A 169 -0.99 11.88 -8.31
CA MET A 169 -1.04 13.31 -8.59
C MET A 169 0.37 13.89 -8.66
N ASN A 170 0.62 14.79 -9.62
CA ASN A 170 1.91 15.44 -9.79
C ASN A 170 2.05 16.68 -8.88
N TYR A 171 2.00 16.48 -7.57
CA TYR A 171 2.23 17.54 -6.58
C TYR A 171 3.71 17.67 -6.24
N ALA A 172 4.19 18.90 -6.14
CA ALA A 172 5.52 19.21 -5.64
C ALA A 172 5.52 19.34 -4.12
N ASP A 173 6.68 19.13 -3.49
CA ASP A 173 6.95 19.36 -2.06
C ASP A 173 6.01 18.60 -1.10
N MET A 174 5.60 17.39 -1.47
CA MET A 174 4.68 16.54 -0.72
C MET A 174 5.28 15.15 -0.51
N THR A 175 5.07 14.56 0.67
CA THR A 175 5.59 13.22 0.99
C THR A 175 4.64 12.09 0.60
N GLY A 176 3.37 12.42 0.36
CA GLY A 176 2.35 11.49 -0.12
C GLY A 176 1.65 12.10 -1.33
N LEU A 177 1.33 11.26 -2.31
CA LEU A 177 0.65 11.65 -3.54
C LEU A 177 -0.64 10.85 -3.66
N PRO A 178 -1.83 11.46 -3.53
CA PRO A 178 -3.08 10.77 -3.81
C PRO A 178 -3.02 10.16 -5.20
N CYS A 179 -3.46 8.91 -5.35
CA CYS A 179 -3.25 8.20 -6.61
C CYS A 179 -4.46 7.35 -7.02
N ARG A 180 -4.64 7.22 -8.33
CA ARG A 180 -5.56 6.25 -8.91
C ARG A 180 -4.80 4.97 -9.19
N VAL A 181 -5.28 3.85 -8.65
CA VAL A 181 -4.69 2.53 -8.82
C VAL A 181 -5.74 1.56 -9.37
N VAL A 182 -5.41 0.91 -10.50
CA VAL A 182 -6.32 0.00 -11.21
C VAL A 182 -5.59 -1.27 -11.58
N ALA A 183 -6.16 -2.42 -11.18
CA ALA A 183 -5.69 -3.73 -11.60
C ALA A 183 -6.34 -4.16 -12.92
N GLU A 184 -5.54 -4.67 -13.83
CA GLU A 184 -5.91 -5.29 -15.11
C GLU A 184 -5.69 -6.80 -14.98
N VAL A 185 -6.78 -7.54 -14.72
CA VAL A 185 -6.81 -8.99 -14.45
C VAL A 185 -7.32 -9.80 -15.64
#